data_AF-A0A497G9R8-F1
#
_entry.id   AF-A0A497G9R8-F1
#
_cell.length_a   1.000
_cell.length_b   1.000
_cell.length_c   1.000
_cell.angle_alpha   90.00
_cell.angle_beta   90.00
_cell.angle_gamma   90.00
#
_symmetry.space_group_name_H-M   'P 1'
#
loop_
_entity.id
_entity.type
_entity.pdbx_description
1 polymer ?
#
loop_
_entity_poly.entity_id
_entity_poly.type
_entity_poly.pdbx_seq_one_letter_code
_entity_poly.pdbx_strand_id
1 'polypeptide(L)' 'MNELRWNPLLGSWIIVSARRKKRPWRDVKCPFCPGAEETG' A
#
# COMPACT_ATOMS: atom_id res chain seq x y z
N MET A 1 3.39 11.74 4.22
CA MET A 1 2.18 12.47 3.82
C MET A 1 1.33 11.50 3.02
N ASN A 2 0.14 11.23 3.53
CA ASN A 2 -0.86 10.38 2.90
C ASN A 2 -2.14 11.21 2.82
N GLU A 3 -2.85 11.15 1.70
CA GLU A 3 -4.04 11.96 1.46
C GLU A 3 -4.99 11.27 0.50
N LEU A 4 -6.26 11.71 0.52
CA LEU A 4 -7.28 11.32 -0.44
C LEU A 4 -7.62 12.52 -1.32
N ARG A 5 -7.65 12.30 -2.63
CA ARG A 5 -8.04 13.33 -3.61
C ARG A 5 -9.26 12.86 -4.40
N TRP A 6 -10.27 13.71 -4.54
CA TRP A 6 -11.45 13.40 -5.35
C TRP A 6 -11.16 13.62 -6.84
N ASN A 7 -11.52 12.65 -7.68
CA ASN A 7 -11.51 12.79 -9.13
C ASN A 7 -12.95 12.99 -9.65
N PRO A 8 -13.31 14.20 -10.11
CA PRO A 8 -14.66 14.51 -10.55
C PRO A 8 -15.04 13.87 -11.90
N LEU A 9 -14.07 13.50 -12.74
CA LEU A 9 -14.34 12.86 -14.04
C LEU A 9 -14.74 11.39 -13.87
N LEU A 10 -14.18 10.72 -12.86
CA LEU A 10 -14.42 9.30 -12.58
C LEU A 10 -15.37 9.09 -11.39
N GLY A 11 -15.70 10.16 -10.64
CA GLY A 11 -16.52 10.07 -9.44
C GLY A 11 -15.88 9.20 -8.35
N SER A 12 -14.55 9.25 -8.22
CA SER A 12 -13.81 8.32 -7.36
C SER A 12 -12.73 9.00 -6.53
N TRP A 13 -12.42 8.40 -5.38
CA TRP A 13 -11.30 8.82 -4.54
C TRP A 13 -9.99 8.18 -4.98
N ILE A 14 -8.92 8.96 -4.96
CA ILE A 14 -7.56 8.53 -5.25
C ILE A 14 -6.75 8.56 -3.96
N ILE A 15 -6.14 7.42 -3.62
CA ILE A 15 -5.22 7.31 -2.47
C ILE A 15 -3.82 7.73 -2.92
N VAL A 16 -3.31 8.81 -2.33
CA VAL A 16 -1.93 9.26 -2.55
C VAL A 16 -1.08 8.83 -1.35
N SER A 17 -0.09 7.98 -1.59
CA SER A 17 0.82 7.46 -0.56
C SER A 17 2.26 7.47 -1.06
N ALA A 18 2.89 8.65 -1.07
CA ALA A 18 4.22 8.86 -1.67
C ALA A 18 5.31 7.93 -1.10
N ARG A 19 5.20 7.54 0.18
CA ARG A 19 6.14 6.60 0.82
C ARG A 19 6.07 5.18 0.26
N ARG A 20 4.96 4.76 -0.37
CA ARG A 20 4.83 3.42 -0.98
C ARG A 20 5.88 3.16 -2.07
N LYS A 21 6.30 4.21 -2.80
CA LYS A 21 7.32 4.09 -3.87
C LYS A 21 8.67 3.56 -3.34
N LYS A 22 9.04 3.91 -2.11
CA LYS A 22 10.34 3.55 -1.52
C LYS A 22 10.30 2.22 -0.77
N ARG A 23 9.15 1.55 -0.69
CA ARG A 23 9.06 0.26 -0.01
C ARG A 23 9.93 -0.74 -0.77
N PRO A 24 10.83 -1.48 -0.10
CA PRO A 24 11.56 -2.55 -0.75
C PRO A 24 10.58 -3.53 -1.39
N TRP A 25 10.92 -3.99 -2.59
CA TRP A 25 10.20 -5.09 -3.20
C TRP A 25 10.33 -6.31 -2.29
N ARG A 26 9.21 -7.00 -2.00
CA ARG A 26 9.21 -8.08 -1.01
C ARG A 26 10.03 -9.26 -1.55
N ASP A 27 10.97 -9.75 -0.74
CA ASP A 27 11.47 -11.12 -0.86
C ASP A 27 10.37 -12.09 -0.39
N VAL A 28 10.17 -13.14 -1.17
CA VAL A 28 8.91 -13.90 -1.24
C VAL A 28 8.76 -14.87 -0.07
N LYS A 29 8.50 -14.36 1.14
CA LYS A 29 7.88 -15.15 2.21
C LYS A 29 6.43 -14.72 2.39
N CYS A 30 5.52 -15.69 2.31
CA CYS A 30 4.08 -15.49 2.45
C CYS A 30 3.77 -14.78 3.80
N PRO A 31 3.27 -13.53 3.77
CA PRO A 31 3.07 -12.72 4.98
C PRO A 31 1.87 -13.15 5.81
N PHE A 32 0.97 -13.96 5.24
CA PHE A 32 -0.26 -14.44 5.89
C PHE A 32 -0.21 -15.94 6.20
N CYS A 33 0.96 -16.56 6.05
CA CYS A 33 1.12 -17.97 6.33
C CYS A 33 1.28 -18.16 7.86
N PRO A 34 0.61 -19.17 8.45
CA PRO A 34 0.64 -19.38 9.89
C PRO A 34 2.07 -19.56 10.40
N GLY A 35 2.45 -18.80 11.43
CA GLY A 35 3.81 -18.81 12.00
C GLY A 35 4.81 -17.87 11.34
N ALA A 36 4.41 -17.09 10.32
CA ALA A 36 5.17 -15.92 9.88
C ALA A 36 4.77 -14.69 10.70
N GLU A 37 5.72 -13.79 10.96
CA GLU A 37 5.42 -12.51 11.61
C GLU A 37 4.55 -11.67 10.67
N GLU A 38 3.40 -11.21 11.17
CA GLU A 38 2.49 -10.33 10.45
C GLU A 38 3.20 -8.99 10.28
N THR A 39 3.88 -8.85 9.15
CA THR A 39 4.77 -7.72 8.78
C THR A 39 6.03 -7.62 9.63
N GLY A 40 7.15 -8.09 9.05
CA GLY A 40 8.49 -7.67 9.50
C GLY A 40 8.75 -6.19 9.31
#